data_AF-X8J2U2-F1
#
_entry.id   AF-X8J2U2-F1
#
_cell.length_a   1.000
_cell.length_b   1.000
_cell.length_c   1.000
_cell.angle_alpha   90.00
_cell.angle_beta   90.00
_cell.angle_gamma   90.00
#
_symmetry.space_group_name_H-M   'P 1'
#
loop_
_entity.id
_entity.type
_entity.pdbx_description
1 polymer ?
#
loop_
_entity_poly.entity_id
_entity_poly.type
_entity_poly.pdbx_seq_one_letter_code
_entity_poly.pdbx_strand_id
1 'polypeptide(L)'
;MGMVHLARYAKAMFSHQLHRRHIYHLMICGTEATFVRFDRAGVLYSSVVDISKDARTFIRAFASLIMLNRADEGFDPIFSTKLNADNLIVYYLELPSDAIPSQSDSDDDESPTRKFQVREIVRHNGDIVGNATTVLLLREVLKPVERNVKPLPRGRGKRKRAEAAPAAEEERIADTSYIMKIVWRDPNEFNESDLYEKTDGMYGLAQHTWARDASARCTCAEPKEECTTCVVEVGHIAGLEVCDILTDLIFTEDEFDPNGADKEGPEIDTSEYFRATRRRPRLVYSYILMSSIGVPLREARTPRQYMNAVLDAVLGYWRLFNLGYIHRDISDGNILMLKPDQAVTRREWKEPVTDLSDIEDEDVRKSEQKLREVVAQLNRDPTGMLIDFNLCVQHSGKTPVESKSEIEFHGFRKGMSEMFDPAGQRKRQRPDTTKSYAYRDTSEPPPECEDEVPVIEFRTGTRPFMSAAVLGSTFGKPYRHSYLDDLESFFWLIYMSVVCHTDGDRRANMHQRQESSFLTNPDMKKAAKFKAQMVDRGDRIFSGLDRYDNSRATSYVFKQVLLELEDFFRNVWNKEDPGMTPVEAFTKITDVLLDAVL
;
A
#
# COMPACT_ATOMS: atom_id res chain seq x y z
N MET A 1 -25.08 20.53 -2.98
CA MET A 1 -24.02 21.45 -3.46
C MET A 1 -22.94 21.79 -2.42
N GLY A 2 -23.26 22.25 -1.20
CA GLY A 2 -22.25 22.69 -0.22
C GLY A 2 -21.23 21.62 0.19
N MET A 3 -21.70 20.41 0.50
CA MET A 3 -20.83 19.30 0.94
C MET A 3 -19.84 18.82 -0.13
N VAL A 4 -20.26 18.80 -1.40
CA VAL A 4 -19.38 18.46 -2.53
C VAL A 4 -18.20 19.42 -2.60
N HIS A 5 -18.46 20.73 -2.45
CA HIS A 5 -17.37 21.72 -2.41
C HIS A 5 -16.46 21.55 -1.19
N LEU A 6 -17.01 21.33 0.00
CA LEU A 6 -16.20 21.09 1.20
C LEU A 6 -15.31 19.86 1.05
N ALA A 7 -15.82 18.77 0.48
CA ALA A 7 -15.03 17.58 0.23
C ALA A 7 -13.92 17.83 -0.81
N ARG A 8 -14.16 18.64 -1.85
CA ARG A 8 -13.10 19.07 -2.79
C ARG A 8 -12.00 19.85 -2.09
N TYR A 9 -12.35 20.77 -1.21
CA TYR A 9 -11.35 21.51 -0.41
C TYR A 9 -10.59 20.58 0.55
N ALA A 10 -11.28 19.65 1.20
CA ALA A 10 -10.65 18.65 2.07
C ALA A 10 -9.67 17.77 1.29
N LYS A 11 -10.05 17.24 0.12
CA LYS A 11 -9.16 16.45 -0.76
C LYS A 11 -7.96 17.27 -1.21
N ALA A 12 -8.17 18.53 -1.63
CA ALA A 12 -7.08 19.41 -2.02
C ALA A 12 -6.12 19.68 -0.85
N MET A 13 -6.64 19.94 0.34
CA MET A 13 -5.82 20.13 1.54
C MET A 13 -5.04 18.88 1.91
N PHE A 14 -5.67 17.71 1.95
CA PHE A 14 -4.95 16.45 2.19
C PHE A 14 -3.85 16.22 1.17
N SER A 15 -4.11 16.52 -0.11
CA SER A 15 -3.13 16.34 -1.21
C SER A 15 -1.92 17.27 -1.14
N HIS A 16 -2.07 18.46 -0.56
CA HIS A 16 -0.99 19.46 -0.50
C HIS A 16 -0.32 19.54 0.88
N GLN A 17 -0.99 19.09 1.93
CA GLN A 17 -0.51 19.12 3.31
C GLN A 17 -0.23 17.70 3.80
N LEU A 18 0.99 17.21 3.53
CA LEU A 18 1.43 15.84 3.84
C LEU A 18 1.21 15.41 5.30
N HIS A 19 1.27 16.38 6.20
CA HIS A 19 1.22 16.21 7.65
C HIS A 19 -0.19 16.42 8.21
N ARG A 20 -1.24 16.35 7.37
CA ARG A 20 -2.64 16.54 7.80
C ARG A 20 -3.33 15.20 8.04
N ARG A 21 -3.73 14.98 9.30
CA ARG A 21 -4.43 13.80 9.82
C ARG A 21 -5.96 13.93 9.73
N HIS A 22 -6.48 15.13 9.98
CA HIS A 22 -7.90 15.48 9.82
C HIS A 22 -8.06 16.98 9.57
N ILE A 23 -9.21 17.41 9.06
CA ILE A 23 -9.51 18.80 8.70
C ILE A 23 -10.91 19.16 9.19
N TYR A 24 -11.04 20.34 9.81
CA TYR A 24 -12.33 20.91 10.17
C TYR A 24 -12.80 21.91 9.10
N HIS A 25 -14.10 21.91 8.84
CA HIS A 25 -14.80 22.87 8.01
C HIS A 25 -16.06 23.36 8.74
N LEU A 26 -16.59 24.49 8.29
CA LEU A 26 -17.83 25.06 8.76
C LEU A 26 -18.76 25.29 7.56
N MET A 27 -19.96 24.74 7.64
CA MET A 27 -21.02 24.98 6.67
C MET A 27 -22.06 25.90 7.30
N ILE A 28 -22.45 26.98 6.60
CA ILE A 28 -23.51 27.89 7.04
C ILE A 28 -24.55 28.01 5.92
N CYS A 29 -25.80 27.68 6.23
CA CYS A 29 -26.94 27.76 5.34
C CYS A 29 -28.05 28.60 6.00
N GLY A 30 -28.21 29.86 5.58
CA GLY A 30 -29.14 30.76 6.27
C GLY A 30 -28.71 31.04 7.71
N THR A 31 -29.52 30.63 8.69
CA THR A 31 -29.18 30.73 10.12
C THR A 31 -28.60 29.44 10.70
N GLU A 32 -28.50 28.37 9.91
CA GLU A 32 -28.04 27.07 10.36
C GLU A 32 -26.54 26.90 10.13
N ALA A 33 -25.81 26.48 11.15
CA ALA A 33 -24.39 26.18 11.11
C ALA A 33 -24.12 24.73 11.49
N THR A 34 -23.29 24.06 10.68
CA THR A 34 -22.83 22.69 10.93
C THR A 34 -21.31 22.64 10.86
N PHE A 35 -20.68 22.12 11.91
CA PHE A 35 -19.25 21.84 11.92
C PHE A 35 -19.01 20.47 11.31
N VAL A 36 -18.04 20.40 10.40
CA VAL A 36 -17.73 19.20 9.64
C VAL A 36 -16.27 18.83 9.89
N ARG A 37 -15.98 17.55 10.15
CA ARG A 37 -14.61 17.04 10.24
C ARG A 37 -14.40 15.96 9.18
N PHE A 38 -13.40 16.15 8.34
CA PHE A 38 -12.89 15.12 7.43
C PHE A 38 -11.68 14.46 8.07
N ASP A 39 -11.67 13.14 8.15
CA ASP A 39 -10.51 12.33 8.55
C ASP A 39 -10.40 11.09 7.63
N ARG A 40 -9.45 10.19 7.90
CA ARG A 40 -9.22 9.02 7.02
C ARG A 40 -10.23 7.88 7.13
N ALA A 41 -11.14 7.94 8.09
CA ALA A 41 -12.32 7.07 8.22
C ALA A 41 -13.60 7.74 7.68
N GLY A 42 -13.50 8.89 6.99
CA GLY A 42 -14.62 9.58 6.35
C GLY A 42 -14.99 10.93 6.98
N VAL A 43 -16.28 11.25 6.99
CA VAL A 43 -16.79 12.57 7.40
C VAL A 43 -17.65 12.47 8.66
N LEU A 44 -17.45 13.42 9.57
CA LEU A 44 -18.22 13.59 10.80
C LEU A 44 -18.92 14.95 10.81
N TYR A 45 -20.11 14.99 11.39
CA TYR A 45 -20.94 16.19 11.50
C TYR A 45 -21.28 16.48 12.95
N SER A 46 -21.28 17.75 13.32
CA SER A 46 -21.99 18.20 14.51
C SER A 46 -23.49 18.21 14.25
N SER A 47 -24.29 18.27 15.33
CA SER A 47 -25.67 18.73 15.20
C SER A 47 -25.74 20.14 14.61
N VAL A 48 -26.85 20.44 13.94
CA VAL A 48 -27.11 21.77 13.37
C VAL A 48 -27.34 22.79 14.48
N VAL A 49 -26.64 23.93 14.40
CA VAL A 49 -26.81 25.05 15.32
C VAL A 49 -27.52 26.19 14.59
N ASP A 50 -28.74 26.52 15.01
CA ASP A 50 -29.42 27.73 14.55
C ASP A 50 -28.82 28.96 15.28
N ILE A 51 -27.93 29.67 14.58
CA ILE A 51 -27.21 30.85 15.09
C ILE A 51 -28.18 31.92 15.60
N SER A 52 -29.38 32.03 15.00
CA SER A 52 -30.36 33.04 15.40
C SER A 52 -31.03 32.73 16.74
N LYS A 53 -31.17 31.44 17.07
CA LYS A 53 -31.79 30.96 18.31
C LYS A 53 -30.75 30.73 19.41
N ASP A 54 -29.56 30.25 19.05
CA ASP A 54 -28.49 29.92 19.99
C ASP A 54 -27.10 30.34 19.49
N ALA A 55 -26.91 31.66 19.39
CA ALA A 55 -25.62 32.25 19.06
C ALA A 55 -24.52 31.87 20.07
N ARG A 56 -24.86 31.58 21.33
CA ARG A 56 -23.87 31.26 22.38
C ARG A 56 -23.20 29.92 22.11
N THR A 57 -23.96 28.90 21.73
CA THR A 57 -23.40 27.60 21.36
C THR A 57 -22.53 27.71 20.11
N PHE A 58 -22.98 28.44 19.08
CA PHE A 58 -22.16 28.69 17.89
C PHE A 58 -20.83 29.38 18.23
N ILE A 59 -20.88 30.50 18.98
CA ILE A 59 -19.68 31.25 19.38
C ILE A 59 -18.73 30.38 20.19
N ARG A 60 -19.25 29.58 21.13
CA ARG A 60 -18.42 28.66 21.93
C ARG A 60 -17.77 27.60 21.05
N ALA A 61 -18.51 26.95 20.16
CA ALA A 61 -17.97 25.93 19.26
C ALA A 61 -16.92 26.51 18.30
N PHE A 62 -17.20 27.68 17.72
CA PHE A 62 -16.28 28.38 16.84
C PHE A 62 -15.02 28.86 17.57
N ALA A 63 -15.17 29.39 18.79
CA ALA A 63 -14.05 29.77 19.66
C ALA A 63 -13.18 28.55 20.02
N SER A 64 -13.78 27.40 20.32
CA SER A 64 -13.03 26.17 20.57
C SER A 64 -12.22 25.72 19.35
N LEU A 65 -12.77 25.88 18.14
CA LEU A 65 -12.10 25.51 16.90
C LEU A 65 -10.86 26.37 16.61
N ILE A 66 -10.92 27.67 16.87
CA ILE A 66 -9.78 28.60 16.67
C ILE A 66 -8.72 28.53 17.78
N MET A 67 -9.03 27.86 18.90
CA MET A 67 -8.14 27.71 20.05
C MET A 67 -7.42 26.36 20.09
N LEU A 68 -7.61 25.51 19.08
CA LEU A 68 -6.94 24.22 18.99
C LEU A 68 -5.42 24.41 18.88
N ASN A 69 -4.66 23.51 19.49
CA ASN A 69 -3.23 23.42 19.20
C ASN A 69 -3.02 22.70 17.84
N ARG A 70 -1.81 22.77 17.28
CA ARG A 70 -1.50 22.14 15.98
C ARG A 70 -1.93 20.67 15.88
N ALA A 71 -1.74 19.89 16.95
CA ALA A 71 -2.09 18.47 16.94
C ALA A 71 -3.61 18.28 16.83
N ASP A 72 -4.37 19.02 17.63
CA ASP A 72 -5.83 18.97 17.65
C ASP A 72 -6.45 19.58 16.38
N GLU A 73 -5.81 20.57 15.76
CA GLU A 73 -6.17 21.07 14.43
C GLU A 73 -6.03 19.97 13.35
N GLY A 74 -5.24 18.95 13.62
CA GLY A 74 -5.01 17.80 12.73
C GLY A 74 -3.66 17.79 12.05
N PHE A 75 -2.70 18.63 12.46
CA PHE A 75 -1.32 18.48 12.02
C PHE A 75 -0.61 17.38 12.79
N ASP A 76 0.22 16.60 12.11
CA ASP A 76 1.12 15.65 12.71
C ASP A 76 2.32 16.39 13.38
N PRO A 77 2.51 16.25 14.71
CA PRO A 77 3.54 16.98 15.44
C PRO A 77 4.97 16.60 15.07
N ILE A 78 5.22 15.40 14.50
CA ILE A 78 6.59 15.03 14.09
C ILE A 78 7.06 15.89 12.91
N PHE A 79 6.13 16.54 12.20
CA PHE A 79 6.44 17.42 11.07
C PHE A 79 6.70 18.87 11.49
N SER A 80 7.80 19.39 10.99
CA SER A 80 8.06 20.83 10.92
C SER A 80 8.30 21.27 9.48
N THR A 81 8.14 22.57 9.22
CA THR A 81 8.35 23.16 7.90
C THR A 81 9.25 24.38 8.00
N LYS A 82 10.07 24.60 6.97
CA LYS A 82 10.82 25.84 6.75
C LYS A 82 10.67 26.28 5.31
N LEU A 83 10.78 27.58 5.05
CA LEU A 83 10.92 28.10 3.69
C LEU A 83 12.39 28.04 3.29
N ASN A 84 12.67 27.53 2.09
CA ASN A 84 13.99 27.62 1.50
C ASN A 84 14.22 29.00 0.84
N ALA A 85 15.40 29.20 0.24
CA ALA A 85 15.76 30.44 -0.45
C ALA A 85 14.79 30.81 -1.60
N ASP A 86 14.11 29.83 -2.19
CA ASP A 86 13.14 30.01 -3.27
C ASP A 86 11.70 30.21 -2.76
N ASN A 87 11.52 30.40 -1.44
CA ASN A 87 10.22 30.45 -0.75
C ASN A 87 9.35 29.18 -0.92
N LEU A 88 9.98 28.04 -1.19
CA LEU A 88 9.30 26.75 -1.22
C LEU A 88 9.31 26.12 0.17
N ILE A 89 8.22 25.44 0.52
CA ILE A 89 8.08 24.71 1.79
C ILE A 89 8.94 23.45 1.74
N VAL A 90 9.86 23.34 2.68
CA VAL A 90 10.65 22.13 2.95
C VAL A 90 10.14 21.49 4.23
N TYR A 91 9.81 20.21 4.14
CA TYR A 91 9.35 19.41 5.28
C TYR A 91 10.53 18.78 6.03
N TYR A 92 10.38 18.68 7.34
CA TYR A 92 11.29 17.98 8.23
C TYR A 92 10.50 17.08 9.17
N LEU A 93 11.09 15.95 9.55
CA LEU A 93 10.56 15.02 10.54
C LEU A 93 11.51 14.97 11.75
N GLU A 94 10.95 14.94 12.95
CA GLU A 94 11.68 14.69 14.20
C GLU A 94 11.34 13.28 14.68
N LEU A 95 12.32 12.37 14.62
CA LEU A 95 12.16 10.97 15.00
C LEU A 95 12.96 10.68 16.28
N PRO A 96 12.56 9.68 17.08
CA PRO A 96 13.34 9.23 18.23
C PRO A 96 14.78 8.84 17.86
N SER A 97 15.72 9.03 18.79
CA SER A 97 17.15 8.77 18.52
C SER A 97 17.48 7.31 18.23
N ASP A 98 16.67 6.38 18.76
CA ASP A 98 16.73 4.94 18.51
C ASP A 98 16.14 4.52 17.15
N ALA A 99 15.53 5.44 16.39
CA ALA A 99 14.97 5.13 15.08
C ALA A 99 16.01 4.68 14.04
N ILE A 100 17.29 4.97 14.29
CA ILE A 100 18.42 4.57 13.44
C ILE A 100 19.56 4.09 14.33
N PRO A 101 20.22 2.97 14.00
CA PRO A 101 21.40 2.51 14.73
C PRO A 101 22.51 3.57 14.77
N SER A 102 23.11 3.78 15.95
CA SER A 102 24.22 4.71 16.16
C SER A 102 25.41 4.37 15.25
N GLN A 103 25.94 5.34 14.50
CA GLN A 103 27.08 5.12 13.60
C GLN A 103 28.46 5.23 14.28
N SER A 104 28.52 5.49 15.59
CA SER A 104 29.78 5.57 16.36
C SER A 104 29.55 5.34 17.85
N ASP A 105 30.44 4.56 18.48
CA ASP A 105 30.55 4.34 19.94
C ASP A 105 31.02 5.61 20.71
N SER A 106 30.97 6.80 20.11
CA SER A 106 31.70 7.97 20.60
C SER A 106 30.89 9.25 20.77
N ASP A 107 29.56 9.21 20.77
CA ASP A 107 28.76 10.41 21.00
C ASP A 107 27.77 10.22 22.16
N ASP A 108 28.19 10.67 23.34
CA ASP A 108 27.34 11.09 24.46
C ASP A 108 26.42 12.25 24.01
N ASP A 109 25.43 11.99 23.16
CA ASP A 109 24.52 13.03 22.65
C ASP A 109 23.12 12.91 23.30
N GLU A 110 22.84 13.83 24.21
CA GLU A 110 21.66 13.90 25.11
C GLU A 110 20.33 14.24 24.41
N SER A 111 20.28 14.45 23.08
CA SER A 111 19.02 14.81 22.43
C SER A 111 18.11 13.58 22.22
N PRO A 112 16.84 13.61 22.69
CA PRO A 112 15.93 12.47 22.58
C PRO A 112 15.44 12.21 21.16
N THR A 113 15.65 13.16 20.24
CA THR A 113 15.20 13.08 18.86
C THR A 113 16.28 13.50 17.86
N ARG A 114 16.20 12.94 16.66
CA ARG A 114 17.03 13.23 15.48
C ARG A 114 16.16 13.87 14.41
N LYS A 115 16.73 14.82 13.67
CA LYS A 115 16.00 15.62 12.67
C LYS A 115 16.32 15.15 11.26
N PHE A 116 15.28 14.98 10.45
CA PHE A 116 15.38 14.54 9.06
C PHE A 116 14.75 15.55 8.14
N GLN A 117 15.40 15.86 7.03
CA GLN A 117 14.81 16.65 5.96
C GLN A 117 14.16 15.73 4.93
N VAL A 118 12.95 16.08 4.50
CA VAL A 118 12.29 15.43 3.36
C VAL A 118 12.95 15.93 2.08
N ARG A 119 13.59 15.01 1.36
CA ARG A 119 14.26 15.28 0.08
C ARG A 119 13.34 15.09 -1.11
N GLU A 120 12.43 14.13 -1.02
CA GLU A 120 11.52 13.76 -2.10
C GLU A 120 10.22 13.20 -1.52
N ILE A 121 9.09 13.53 -2.16
CA ILE A 121 7.80 12.89 -1.90
C ILE A 121 7.65 11.78 -2.94
N VAL A 122 7.97 10.55 -2.56
CA VAL A 122 7.98 9.39 -3.48
C VAL A 122 6.55 8.99 -3.87
N ARG A 123 5.64 9.00 -2.89
CA ARG A 123 4.20 8.76 -3.07
C ARG A 123 3.42 9.54 -2.03
N HIS A 124 2.26 10.05 -2.40
CA HIS A 124 1.33 10.65 -1.45
C HIS A 124 -0.11 10.44 -1.93
N ASN A 125 -0.90 9.70 -1.15
CA ASN A 125 -2.33 9.56 -1.40
C ASN A 125 -3.14 10.60 -0.62
N GLY A 126 -3.66 11.58 -1.36
CA GLY A 126 -4.51 12.66 -0.85
C GLY A 126 -6.00 12.32 -0.72
N ASP A 127 -6.42 11.08 -1.02
CA ASP A 127 -7.82 10.68 -0.93
C ASP A 127 -8.35 10.74 0.50
N ILE A 128 -9.58 11.19 0.66
CA ILE A 128 -10.16 11.45 1.98
C ILE A 128 -10.21 10.18 2.83
N VAL A 129 -10.53 9.03 2.23
CA VAL A 129 -10.78 7.77 2.94
C VAL A 129 -9.73 6.73 2.58
N GLY A 130 -9.38 5.86 3.54
CA GLY A 130 -8.50 4.71 3.32
C GLY A 130 -7.14 4.89 3.99
N ASN A 131 -6.17 4.08 3.57
CA ASN A 131 -4.86 4.01 4.23
C ASN A 131 -3.99 5.26 4.05
N ALA A 132 -4.33 6.15 3.11
CA ALA A 132 -3.65 7.41 2.83
C ALA A 132 -2.10 7.31 2.78
N THR A 133 -1.61 6.25 2.12
CA THR A 133 -0.18 5.92 2.09
C THR A 133 0.66 7.11 1.60
N THR A 134 1.60 7.54 2.45
CA THR A 134 2.59 8.58 2.14
C THR A 134 3.98 7.99 2.30
N VAL A 135 4.82 8.15 1.28
CA VAL A 135 6.19 7.63 1.22
C VAL A 135 7.14 8.78 0.94
N LEU A 136 8.09 9.01 1.83
CA LEU A 136 9.01 10.14 1.80
C LEU A 136 10.46 9.64 1.79
N LEU A 137 11.30 10.25 0.95
CA LEU A 137 12.75 10.07 1.03
C LEU A 137 13.32 11.08 2.04
N LEU A 138 13.97 10.57 3.07
CA LEU A 138 14.55 11.35 4.16
C LEU A 138 16.07 11.35 4.10
N ARG A 139 16.68 12.44 4.60
CA ARG A 139 18.10 12.49 4.98
C ARG A 139 18.25 13.17 6.33
N GLU A 140 19.16 12.67 7.15
CA GLU A 140 19.41 13.27 8.46
C GLU A 140 20.04 14.65 8.34
N VAL A 141 19.62 15.57 9.20
CA VAL A 141 20.23 16.89 9.40
C VAL A 141 21.22 16.77 10.55
N LEU A 142 22.50 16.87 10.22
CA LEU A 142 23.61 16.78 11.17
C LEU A 142 23.77 18.10 11.92
N LYS A 143 24.07 18.02 13.22
CA LYS A 143 24.36 19.20 14.05
C LYS A 143 25.59 19.94 13.51
N PRO A 144 25.61 21.29 13.56
CA PRO A 144 26.82 22.06 13.26
C PRO A 144 27.95 21.64 14.20
N VAL A 145 29.15 21.43 13.66
CA VAL A 145 30.33 21.22 14.52
C VAL A 145 30.70 22.59 15.05
N GLU A 146 30.51 22.82 16.35
CA GLU A 146 30.98 24.05 17.01
C GLU A 146 32.49 24.18 16.81
N ARG A 147 32.90 25.09 15.92
CA ARG A 147 34.30 25.51 15.88
C ARG A 147 34.55 26.32 17.15
N ASN A 148 35.32 25.75 18.08
CA ASN A 148 35.90 26.47 19.22
C ASN A 148 36.74 27.66 18.72
N VAL A 149 36.09 28.80 18.46
CA VAL A 149 36.77 30.06 18.19
C VAL A 149 37.32 30.56 19.52
N LYS A 150 38.64 30.42 19.74
CA LYS A 150 39.32 31.03 20.88
C LYS A 150 38.98 32.53 20.91
N PRO A 151 38.44 33.08 22.02
CA PRO A 151 38.13 34.50 22.08
C PRO A 151 39.43 35.30 21.97
N LEU A 152 39.52 36.14 20.93
CA LEU A 152 40.59 37.13 20.78
C LEU A 152 40.54 38.12 21.96
N PRO A 153 41.70 38.59 22.47
CA PRO A 153 41.75 39.43 23.65
C PRO A 153 40.98 40.75 23.46
N ARG A 154 40.07 41.04 24.39
CA ARG A 154 39.24 42.26 24.41
C ARG A 154 40.09 43.52 24.59
N GLY A 155 40.28 44.28 23.50
CA GLY A 155 40.72 45.67 23.57
C GLY A 155 39.61 46.56 24.16
N ARG A 156 39.93 47.36 25.17
CA ARG A 156 38.99 48.32 25.81
C ARG A 156 38.56 49.40 24.82
N GLY A 157 37.35 49.27 24.28
CA GLY A 157 36.70 50.32 23.49
C GLY A 157 35.18 50.14 23.49
N LYS A 158 34.46 51.03 24.18
CA LYS A 158 32.99 51.03 24.24
C LYS A 158 32.40 51.46 22.89
N ARG A 159 32.03 50.50 22.04
CA ARG A 159 30.97 50.64 21.05
C ARG A 159 30.17 49.33 21.01
N LYS A 160 28.88 49.39 21.36
CA LYS A 160 27.92 48.29 21.10
C LYS A 160 27.85 48.12 19.59
N ARG A 161 28.49 47.07 19.07
CA ARG A 161 28.33 46.62 17.69
C ARG A 161 26.94 45.97 17.63
N ALA A 162 26.11 46.34 16.65
CA ALA A 162 24.95 45.54 16.31
C ALA A 162 25.45 44.12 16.02
N GLU A 163 24.88 43.11 16.67
CA GLU A 163 25.13 41.72 16.32
C GLU A 163 24.79 41.57 14.85
N ALA A 164 25.77 41.12 14.06
CA ALA A 164 25.50 40.70 12.70
C ALA A 164 24.43 39.59 12.80
N ALA A 165 23.39 39.66 11.97
CA ALA A 165 22.45 38.56 11.81
C ALA A 165 23.28 37.27 11.65
N PRO A 166 22.96 36.18 12.37
CA PRO A 166 23.70 34.94 12.23
C PRO A 166 23.72 34.59 10.75
N ALA A 167 24.92 34.43 10.19
CA ALA A 167 25.08 33.90 8.85
C ALA A 167 24.26 32.61 8.80
N ALA A 168 23.44 32.43 7.77
CA ALA A 168 22.65 31.22 7.60
C ALA A 168 23.61 30.03 7.69
N GLU A 169 23.61 29.34 8.84
CA GLU A 169 24.40 28.12 9.00
C GLU A 169 23.82 27.13 8.01
N GLU A 170 24.60 26.85 6.97
CA GLU A 170 24.21 25.89 5.94
C GLU A 170 24.05 24.54 6.62
N GLU A 171 22.80 24.05 6.70
CA GLU A 171 22.45 22.80 7.36
C GLU A 171 23.27 21.67 6.73
N ARG A 172 24.09 20.97 7.53
CA ARG A 172 24.84 19.82 7.05
C ARG A 172 23.90 18.63 6.96
N ILE A 173 23.73 18.07 5.77
CA ILE A 173 22.85 16.92 5.53
C ILE A 173 23.73 15.67 5.37
N ALA A 174 23.34 14.57 6.02
CA ALA A 174 24.00 13.28 5.87
C ALA A 174 23.81 12.71 4.45
N ASP A 175 24.76 11.90 4.00
CA ASP A 175 24.66 11.24 2.69
C ASP A 175 23.68 10.05 2.71
N THR A 176 23.55 9.39 3.87
CA THR A 176 22.64 8.26 4.06
C THR A 176 21.20 8.73 3.95
N SER A 177 20.43 8.01 3.13
CA SER A 177 19.02 8.29 2.89
C SER A 177 18.17 7.17 3.49
N TYR A 178 16.91 7.49 3.81
CA TYR A 178 15.95 6.55 4.37
C TYR A 178 14.59 6.74 3.70
N ILE A 179 13.72 5.72 3.74
CA ILE A 179 12.34 5.83 3.28
C ILE A 179 11.42 5.84 4.51
N MET A 180 10.61 6.88 4.65
CA MET A 180 9.54 6.92 5.65
C MET A 180 8.21 6.61 4.97
N LYS A 181 7.60 5.51 5.36
CA LYS A 181 6.23 5.14 5.00
C LYS A 181 5.29 5.50 6.15
N ILE A 182 4.23 6.21 5.85
CA ILE A 182 3.21 6.64 6.79
C ILE A 182 1.85 6.17 6.28
N VAL A 183 1.09 5.49 7.15
CA VAL A 183 -0.17 4.84 6.79
C VAL A 183 -1.21 4.94 7.90
N TRP A 184 -2.48 4.89 7.51
CA TRP A 184 -3.59 4.55 8.40
C TRP A 184 -3.92 3.07 8.20
N ARG A 185 -3.83 2.28 9.27
CA ARG A 185 -4.06 0.83 9.23
C ARG A 185 -5.22 0.43 10.13
N ASP A 186 -5.91 -0.65 9.81
CA ASP A 186 -6.87 -1.25 10.74
C ASP A 186 -6.10 -1.93 11.89
N PRO A 187 -6.38 -1.60 13.17
CA PRO A 187 -5.70 -2.20 14.29
C PRO A 187 -6.05 -3.68 14.52
N ASN A 188 -7.14 -4.19 13.92
CA ASN A 188 -7.54 -5.58 14.03
C ASN A 188 -6.95 -6.44 12.91
N GLU A 189 -6.43 -5.82 11.85
CA GLU A 189 -5.71 -6.51 10.78
C GLU A 189 -4.23 -6.69 11.14
N PHE A 190 -3.54 -7.47 10.30
CA PHE A 190 -2.12 -7.76 10.44
C PHE A 190 -1.28 -6.48 10.43
N ASN A 191 -0.36 -6.35 11.40
CA ASN A 191 0.52 -5.20 11.47
C ASN A 191 1.75 -5.39 10.57
N GLU A 192 1.83 -4.59 9.50
CA GLU A 192 2.93 -4.62 8.52
C GLU A 192 4.31 -4.45 9.18
N SER A 193 4.41 -3.60 10.21
CA SER A 193 5.69 -3.35 10.88
C SER A 193 6.26 -4.60 11.54
N ASP A 194 5.41 -5.43 12.13
CA ASP A 194 5.82 -6.66 12.81
C ASP A 194 6.44 -7.65 11.81
N LEU A 195 6.03 -7.59 10.54
CA LEU A 195 6.61 -8.42 9.50
C LEU A 195 7.98 -7.91 9.05
N TYR A 196 8.15 -6.60 8.90
CA TYR A 196 9.48 -6.05 8.62
C TYR A 196 10.46 -6.36 9.75
N GLU A 197 10.02 -6.33 11.01
CA GLU A 197 10.85 -6.75 12.14
C GLU A 197 11.27 -8.21 12.04
N LYS A 198 10.33 -9.11 11.74
CA LYS A 198 10.61 -10.54 11.56
C LYS A 198 11.47 -10.86 10.34
N THR A 199 11.37 -10.05 9.30
CA THR A 199 12.04 -10.30 8.01
C THR A 199 13.32 -9.48 7.82
N ASP A 200 13.71 -8.69 8.82
CA ASP A 200 14.87 -7.82 8.71
C ASP A 200 16.15 -8.61 8.44
N GLY A 201 16.88 -8.22 7.40
CA GLY A 201 18.10 -8.92 6.99
C GLY A 201 17.90 -10.11 6.05
N MET A 202 16.67 -10.46 5.68
CA MET A 202 16.39 -11.58 4.76
C MET A 202 16.66 -11.23 3.29
N TYR A 203 17.03 -12.24 2.51
CA TYR A 203 17.37 -12.06 1.09
C TYR A 203 16.14 -11.64 0.29
N GLY A 204 16.29 -10.63 -0.58
CA GLY A 204 15.22 -10.22 -1.49
C GLY A 204 14.02 -9.54 -0.83
N LEU A 205 14.10 -9.21 0.46
CA LEU A 205 13.08 -8.45 1.20
C LEU A 205 13.62 -7.07 1.61
N ALA A 206 12.72 -6.11 1.75
CA ALA A 206 13.07 -4.77 2.22
C ALA A 206 13.60 -4.77 3.66
N GLN A 207 14.49 -3.83 3.97
CA GLN A 207 15.05 -3.65 5.31
C GLN A 207 14.46 -2.43 5.99
N HIS A 208 14.16 -2.60 7.26
CA HIS A 208 13.64 -1.54 8.10
C HIS A 208 14.59 -1.25 9.27
N THR A 209 14.48 -0.06 9.85
CA THR A 209 15.26 0.30 11.04
C THR A 209 14.36 0.60 12.23
N TRP A 210 13.13 1.03 11.98
CA TRP A 210 12.21 1.45 13.02
C TRP A 210 10.78 1.48 12.53
N ALA A 211 9.84 1.18 13.40
CA ALA A 211 8.42 1.39 13.16
C ALA A 211 7.69 1.66 14.47
N ARG A 212 6.62 2.48 14.41
CA ARG A 212 5.82 2.81 15.59
C ARG A 212 4.45 3.36 15.19
N ASP A 213 3.45 3.04 16.01
CA ASP A 213 2.19 3.78 15.98
C ASP A 213 2.36 5.19 16.54
N ALA A 214 1.69 6.15 15.93
CA ALA A 214 1.71 7.53 16.40
C ALA A 214 1.04 7.62 17.78
N SER A 215 1.79 8.06 18.79
CA SER A 215 1.24 8.26 20.14
C SER A 215 0.30 9.47 20.17
N ALA A 216 -0.88 9.29 20.77
CA ALA A 216 -1.78 10.36 21.15
C ALA A 216 -1.42 10.90 22.54
N ARG A 217 -2.08 12.00 22.94
CA ARG A 217 -2.00 12.48 24.33
C ARG A 217 -2.51 11.37 25.25
N CYS A 218 -1.67 10.95 26.21
CA CYS A 218 -2.01 9.87 27.12
C CYS A 218 -3.20 10.27 28.01
N THR A 219 -4.22 9.41 28.05
CA THR A 219 -5.41 9.54 28.91
C THR A 219 -5.55 8.35 29.87
N CYS A 220 -4.53 7.51 30.00
CA CYS A 220 -4.50 6.40 30.94
C CYS A 220 -4.60 6.90 32.39
N ALA A 221 -5.19 6.09 33.27
CA ALA A 221 -5.27 6.40 34.70
C ALA A 221 -3.88 6.63 35.32
N GLU A 222 -2.88 5.89 34.85
CA GLU A 222 -1.47 6.06 35.18
C GLU A 222 -0.70 6.36 33.88
N PRO A 223 -0.42 7.64 33.59
CA PRO A 223 0.32 8.04 32.39
C PRO A 223 1.76 7.51 32.46
N LYS A 224 2.16 6.73 31.46
CA LYS A 224 3.56 6.33 31.25
C LYS A 224 4.24 7.32 30.30
N GLU A 225 5.54 7.53 30.47
CA GLU A 225 6.35 8.37 29.55
C GLU A 225 6.28 7.84 28.10
N GLU A 226 6.26 6.51 27.93
CA GLU A 226 6.07 5.84 26.65
C GLU A 226 4.78 5.02 26.65
N CYS A 227 3.64 5.71 26.48
CA CYS A 227 2.35 5.04 26.34
C CYS A 227 2.16 4.49 24.92
N THR A 228 2.09 3.16 24.79
CA THR A 228 1.76 2.46 23.53
C THR A 228 0.25 2.22 23.35
N THR A 229 -0.55 2.43 24.40
CA THR A 229 -2.01 2.21 24.36
C THR A 229 -2.76 3.41 23.78
N CYS A 230 -2.36 4.64 24.14
CA CYS A 230 -2.97 5.85 23.63
C CYS A 230 -2.35 6.18 22.27
N VAL A 231 -2.93 5.61 21.20
CA VAL A 231 -2.53 5.86 19.82
C VAL A 231 -3.43 6.89 19.14
N VAL A 232 -2.92 7.54 18.11
CA VAL A 232 -3.72 8.39 17.23
C VAL A 232 -4.60 7.46 16.40
N GLU A 233 -5.88 7.50 16.70
CA GLU A 233 -6.89 6.73 15.99
C GLU A 233 -8.04 7.61 15.51
N VAL A 234 -8.69 7.14 14.44
CA VAL A 234 -9.96 7.68 13.94
C VAL A 234 -10.98 6.54 13.90
N GLY A 235 -12.26 6.88 13.99
CA GLY A 235 -13.34 5.90 14.08
C GLY A 235 -14.65 6.53 14.52
N HIS A 236 -15.50 5.80 15.24
CA HIS A 236 -16.74 6.36 15.76
C HIS A 236 -16.46 7.31 16.94
N ILE A 237 -16.99 8.54 16.89
CA ILE A 237 -16.89 9.52 17.96
C ILE A 237 -18.28 9.73 18.54
N ALA A 238 -18.44 9.47 19.84
CA ALA A 238 -19.73 9.60 20.52
C ALA A 238 -20.28 11.03 20.41
N GLY A 239 -21.56 11.14 20.03
CA GLY A 239 -22.27 12.42 19.88
C GLY A 239 -22.01 13.17 18.58
N LEU A 240 -21.17 12.63 17.68
CA LEU A 240 -21.06 13.10 16.30
C LEU A 240 -21.87 12.21 15.37
N GLU A 241 -22.48 12.84 14.37
CA GLU A 241 -23.35 12.19 13.39
C GLU A 241 -22.54 11.81 12.14
N VAL A 242 -22.98 10.74 11.47
CA VAL A 242 -22.43 10.27 10.19
C VAL A 242 -23.55 10.34 9.16
N CYS A 243 -23.24 10.87 7.97
CA CYS A 243 -24.19 10.88 6.86
C CYS A 243 -23.90 9.68 5.94
N ASP A 244 -24.75 8.65 5.99
CA ASP A 244 -24.61 7.41 5.22
C ASP A 244 -24.58 7.63 3.69
N ILE A 245 -25.14 8.75 3.20
CA ILE A 245 -25.14 9.07 1.75
C ILE A 245 -23.78 9.64 1.30
N LEU A 246 -22.94 10.06 2.23
CA LEU A 246 -21.65 10.73 1.95
C LEU A 246 -20.42 9.92 2.42
N THR A 247 -20.60 8.70 2.92
CA THR A 247 -19.49 7.80 3.29
C THR A 247 -18.73 7.25 2.08
N ASP A 248 -19.38 7.20 0.91
CA ASP A 248 -18.81 6.68 -0.34
C ASP A 248 -18.39 7.80 -1.31
N LEU A 249 -17.99 8.98 -0.81
CA LEU A 249 -17.44 10.07 -1.63
C LEU A 249 -16.03 9.72 -2.17
N ILE A 250 -15.93 8.61 -2.90
CA ILE A 250 -14.81 8.31 -3.79
C ILE A 250 -15.04 9.15 -5.04
N PHE A 251 -14.58 10.41 -5.02
CA PHE A 251 -14.59 11.23 -6.22
C PHE A 251 -13.52 10.71 -7.18
N THR A 252 -13.94 9.96 -8.20
CA THR A 252 -13.06 9.58 -9.31
C THR A 252 -12.83 10.79 -10.22
N GLU A 253 -11.62 10.95 -10.76
CA GLU A 253 -11.30 12.07 -11.67
C GLU A 253 -12.19 12.09 -12.92
N ASP A 254 -12.71 10.93 -13.33
CA ASP A 254 -13.57 10.76 -14.51
C ASP A 254 -15.02 11.24 -14.31
N GLU A 255 -15.46 11.44 -13.06
CA GLU A 255 -16.81 11.95 -12.74
C GLU A 255 -16.88 13.48 -12.76
N PHE A 256 -15.77 14.16 -13.02
CA PHE A 256 -15.67 15.62 -12.97
C PHE A 256 -15.00 16.16 -14.23
N ASP A 257 -15.78 16.59 -15.23
CA ASP A 257 -15.29 17.28 -16.42
C ASP A 257 -15.33 18.81 -16.19
N PRO A 258 -14.19 19.47 -15.92
CA PRO A 258 -14.16 20.92 -15.68
C PRO A 258 -14.52 21.77 -16.92
N ASN A 259 -14.61 21.18 -18.11
CA ASN A 259 -14.83 21.89 -19.37
C ASN A 259 -16.04 21.37 -20.19
N GLY A 260 -16.81 20.40 -19.69
CA GLY A 260 -17.86 19.76 -20.48
C GLY A 260 -18.96 19.16 -19.63
N ALA A 261 -20.10 19.85 -19.60
CA ALA A 261 -21.40 19.36 -19.15
C ALA A 261 -21.33 18.36 -17.97
N ASP A 262 -21.09 18.89 -16.76
CA ASP A 262 -21.41 18.20 -15.50
C ASP A 262 -22.78 17.54 -15.70
N LYS A 263 -22.81 16.21 -15.89
CA LYS A 263 -24.07 15.51 -15.74
C LYS A 263 -24.40 15.70 -14.28
N GLU A 264 -25.42 16.51 -14.00
CA GLU A 264 -25.96 16.64 -12.65
C GLU A 264 -26.12 15.23 -12.10
N GLY A 265 -25.20 14.86 -11.18
CA GLY A 265 -25.35 13.66 -10.39
C GLY A 265 -26.68 13.75 -9.64
N PRO A 266 -27.22 12.63 -9.16
CA PRO A 266 -28.46 12.67 -8.39
C PRO A 266 -28.34 13.72 -7.29
N GLU A 267 -29.33 14.61 -7.21
CA GLU A 267 -29.42 15.58 -6.11
C GLU A 267 -29.56 14.79 -4.81
N ILE A 268 -28.48 14.70 -4.05
CA ILE A 268 -28.46 14.02 -2.77
C ILE A 268 -29.05 14.98 -1.75
N ASP A 269 -30.22 14.62 -1.23
CA ASP A 269 -30.82 15.32 -0.10
C ASP A 269 -29.99 15.04 1.16
N THR A 270 -29.18 16.01 1.57
CA THR A 270 -28.37 15.98 2.79
C THR A 270 -29.15 16.43 4.03
N SER A 271 -30.46 16.69 3.93
CA SER A 271 -31.31 17.10 5.06
C SER A 271 -31.93 15.91 5.81
N GLU A 272 -31.92 14.71 5.22
CA GLU A 272 -32.29 13.47 5.90
C GLU A 272 -31.07 12.84 6.59
N TYR A 273 -31.05 12.90 7.92
CA TYR A 273 -30.00 12.32 8.76
C TYR A 273 -30.41 10.90 9.20
N PHE A 274 -29.70 9.88 8.73
CA PHE A 274 -29.88 8.51 9.22
C PHE A 274 -28.86 8.21 10.32
N ARG A 275 -29.31 7.58 11.41
CA ARG A 275 -28.41 7.05 12.43
C ARG A 275 -27.69 5.84 11.81
N ALA A 276 -26.38 5.95 11.64
CA ALA A 276 -25.57 5.04 10.83
C ALA A 276 -25.89 3.55 11.05
N THR A 277 -26.24 2.85 9.97
CA THR A 277 -26.30 1.38 9.94
C THR A 277 -24.94 0.77 9.58
N ARG A 278 -23.99 1.57 9.05
CA ARG A 278 -22.61 1.17 8.72
C ARG A 278 -21.60 1.75 9.72
N ARG A 279 -20.71 0.90 10.26
CA ARG A 279 -19.66 1.32 11.21
C ARG A 279 -18.51 2.02 10.46
N ARG A 280 -18.08 3.19 10.94
CA ARG A 280 -16.81 3.80 10.48
C ARG A 280 -15.64 2.87 10.83
N PRO A 281 -14.69 2.65 9.92
CA PRO A 281 -13.52 1.82 10.24
C PRO A 281 -12.72 2.50 11.35
N ARG A 282 -12.24 1.71 12.30
CA ARG A 282 -11.26 2.16 13.29
C ARG A 282 -9.89 2.08 12.62
N LEU A 283 -9.16 3.19 12.56
CA LEU A 283 -7.84 3.24 11.93
C LEU A 283 -6.81 3.84 12.87
N VAL A 284 -5.62 3.26 12.91
CA VAL A 284 -4.46 3.74 13.67
C VAL A 284 -3.42 4.33 12.72
N TYR A 285 -2.86 5.49 13.08
CA TYR A 285 -1.83 6.17 12.30
C TYR A 285 -0.44 5.61 12.66
N SER A 286 0.32 5.16 11.66
CA SER A 286 1.56 4.40 11.86
C SER A 286 2.71 4.89 10.98
N TYR A 287 3.93 4.77 11.48
CA TYR A 287 5.19 5.12 10.81
C TYR A 287 6.07 3.87 10.64
N ILE A 288 6.71 3.74 9.49
CA ILE A 288 7.70 2.70 9.19
C ILE A 288 8.90 3.39 8.50
N LEU A 289 10.06 3.31 9.12
CA LEU A 289 11.32 3.82 8.59
C LEU A 289 12.14 2.66 8.00
N MET A 290 12.44 2.78 6.72
CA MET A 290 13.17 1.79 5.94
C MET A 290 14.57 2.27 5.60
N SER A 291 15.58 1.42 5.79
CA SER A 291 16.95 1.65 5.32
C SER A 291 17.10 1.31 3.84
N SER A 292 16.23 0.42 3.33
CA SER A 292 16.31 0.01 1.94
C SER A 292 15.62 0.95 0.95
N ILE A 293 16.30 1.31 -0.13
CA ILE A 293 15.88 2.29 -1.13
C ILE A 293 15.88 1.66 -2.53
N GLY A 294 14.69 1.48 -3.07
CA GLY A 294 14.51 0.94 -4.41
C GLY A 294 14.39 2.01 -5.48
N VAL A 295 14.56 1.58 -6.73
CA VAL A 295 14.04 2.25 -7.93
C VAL A 295 13.06 1.30 -8.65
N PRO A 296 12.03 1.84 -9.32
CA PRO A 296 11.06 1.02 -10.05
C PRO A 296 11.67 0.08 -11.09
N LEU A 297 11.11 -1.13 -11.25
CA LEU A 297 11.56 -2.12 -12.23
C LEU A 297 11.58 -1.61 -13.69
N ARG A 298 10.74 -0.61 -14.02
CA ARG A 298 10.73 0.01 -15.36
C ARG A 298 12.05 0.70 -15.72
N GLU A 299 12.86 1.08 -14.73
CA GLU A 299 14.17 1.72 -14.93
C GLU A 299 15.30 0.73 -15.23
N ALA A 300 15.00 -0.58 -15.27
CA ALA A 300 15.98 -1.60 -15.64
C ALA A 300 16.55 -1.34 -17.04
N ARG A 301 17.87 -1.23 -17.11
CA ARG A 301 18.61 -0.91 -18.35
C ARG A 301 18.75 -2.13 -19.26
N THR A 302 18.71 -3.33 -18.68
CA THR A 302 18.86 -4.58 -19.42
C THR A 302 17.82 -5.61 -18.96
N PRO A 303 17.39 -6.54 -19.84
CA PRO A 303 16.54 -7.66 -19.45
C PRO A 303 17.11 -8.47 -18.28
N ARG A 304 18.43 -8.68 -18.26
CA ARG A 304 19.12 -9.40 -17.17
C ARG A 304 19.03 -8.65 -15.84
N GLN A 305 19.11 -7.32 -15.84
CA GLN A 305 18.93 -6.53 -14.62
C GLN A 305 17.50 -6.67 -14.08
N TYR A 306 16.49 -6.58 -14.97
CA TYR A 306 15.09 -6.78 -14.62
C TYR A 306 14.85 -8.17 -14.02
N MET A 307 15.32 -9.23 -14.70
CA MET A 307 15.11 -10.60 -14.24
C MET A 307 15.85 -10.92 -12.94
N ASN A 308 17.04 -10.37 -12.71
CA ASN A 308 17.72 -10.53 -11.41
C ASN A 308 16.91 -9.91 -10.27
N ALA A 309 16.32 -8.73 -10.47
CA ALA A 309 15.51 -8.10 -9.44
C ALA A 309 14.21 -8.88 -9.17
N VAL A 310 13.57 -9.42 -10.22
CA VAL A 310 12.40 -10.29 -10.07
C VAL A 310 12.77 -11.61 -9.38
N LEU A 311 13.88 -12.25 -9.74
CA LEU A 311 14.39 -13.45 -9.09
C LEU A 311 14.60 -13.22 -7.59
N ASP A 312 15.27 -12.12 -7.22
CA ASP A 312 15.52 -11.80 -5.82
C ASP A 312 14.21 -11.60 -5.05
N ALA A 313 13.22 -10.93 -5.65
CA ALA A 313 11.89 -10.77 -5.06
C ALA A 313 11.12 -12.10 -4.93
N VAL A 314 11.25 -13.03 -5.89
CA VAL A 314 10.70 -14.39 -5.76
C VAL A 314 11.36 -15.16 -4.62
N LEU A 315 12.69 -15.04 -4.45
CA LEU A 315 13.41 -15.65 -3.33
C LEU A 315 12.98 -15.05 -1.98
N GLY A 316 12.77 -13.73 -1.93
CA GLY A 316 12.20 -13.06 -0.77
C GLY A 316 10.77 -13.54 -0.47
N TYR A 317 9.93 -13.67 -1.49
CA TYR A 317 8.58 -14.22 -1.35
C TYR A 317 8.60 -15.68 -0.87
N TRP A 318 9.53 -16.50 -1.37
CA TRP A 318 9.72 -17.88 -0.90
C TRP A 318 10.06 -17.91 0.59
N ARG A 319 10.97 -17.03 1.04
CA ARG A 319 11.28 -16.89 2.47
C ARG A 319 10.04 -16.51 3.28
N LEU A 320 9.29 -15.51 2.80
CA LEU A 320 8.05 -15.05 3.43
C LEU A 320 7.01 -16.18 3.55
N PHE A 321 6.88 -17.01 2.50
CA PHE A 321 6.02 -18.18 2.51
C PHE A 321 6.44 -19.21 3.56
N ASN A 322 7.73 -19.50 3.68
CA ASN A 322 8.25 -20.43 4.69
C ASN A 322 8.03 -19.94 6.13
N LEU A 323 7.91 -18.62 6.33
CA LEU A 323 7.54 -18.02 7.61
C LEU A 323 6.02 -18.05 7.91
N GLY A 324 5.23 -18.62 6.99
CA GLY A 324 3.78 -18.72 7.16
C GLY A 324 2.99 -17.55 6.59
N TYR A 325 3.50 -16.80 5.60
CA TYR A 325 2.80 -15.64 5.03
C TYR A 325 2.57 -15.75 3.51
N ILE A 326 1.41 -15.26 3.05
CA ILE A 326 1.06 -15.09 1.64
C ILE A 326 0.89 -13.59 1.39
N HIS A 327 1.43 -13.07 0.28
CA HIS A 327 1.56 -11.64 0.04
C HIS A 327 0.29 -11.00 -0.52
N ARG A 328 -0.37 -11.65 -1.48
CA ARG A 328 -1.62 -11.21 -2.14
C ARG A 328 -1.56 -9.94 -2.99
N ASP A 329 -0.40 -9.28 -3.11
CA ASP A 329 -0.26 -8.04 -3.91
C ASP A 329 1.09 -7.94 -4.61
N ILE A 330 1.47 -9.00 -5.31
CA ILE A 330 2.65 -8.96 -6.18
C ILE A 330 2.34 -8.08 -7.41
N SER A 331 3.09 -6.99 -7.56
CA SER A 331 2.88 -6.00 -8.62
C SER A 331 4.17 -5.24 -8.96
N ASP A 332 4.16 -4.44 -10.03
CA ASP A 332 5.29 -3.60 -10.43
C ASP A 332 5.56 -2.43 -9.47
N GLY A 333 4.59 -2.11 -8.61
CA GLY A 333 4.73 -1.13 -7.53
C GLY A 333 5.35 -1.68 -6.26
N ASN A 334 5.31 -3.01 -6.06
CA ASN A 334 5.72 -3.68 -4.83
C ASN A 334 7.03 -4.47 -4.98
N ILE A 335 7.63 -4.44 -6.17
CA ILE A 335 8.97 -4.97 -6.42
C ILE A 335 9.85 -3.86 -6.95
N LEU A 336 10.98 -3.64 -6.29
CA LEU A 336 11.92 -2.58 -6.64
C LEU A 336 13.32 -3.16 -6.86
N MET A 337 14.10 -2.51 -7.72
CA MET A 337 15.54 -2.77 -7.82
C MET A 337 16.25 -1.98 -6.73
N LEU A 338 17.11 -2.63 -5.95
CA LEU A 338 17.97 -1.97 -4.97
C LEU A 338 18.94 -1.01 -5.66
N LYS A 339 19.17 0.17 -5.07
CA LYS A 339 20.18 1.09 -5.58
C LYS A 339 21.59 0.46 -5.44
N PRO A 340 22.48 0.59 -6.44
CA PRO A 340 23.77 -0.10 -6.46
C PRO A 340 24.66 0.12 -5.23
N ASP A 341 24.65 1.33 -4.67
CA ASP A 341 25.55 1.73 -3.56
C ASP A 341 24.89 1.57 -2.19
N GLN A 342 23.75 0.89 -2.12
CA GLN A 342 23.02 0.77 -0.88
C GLN A 342 23.63 -0.30 0.03
N ALA A 343 24.05 0.12 1.22
CA ALA A 343 24.48 -0.80 2.25
C ALA A 343 23.28 -1.60 2.78
N VAL A 344 23.35 -2.92 2.64
CA VAL A 344 22.49 -3.86 3.35
C VAL A 344 23.08 -4.06 4.74
N THR A 345 22.39 -3.61 5.79
CA THR A 345 22.90 -3.56 7.18
C THR A 345 23.04 -4.96 7.76
N ARG A 346 21.97 -5.75 7.74
CA ARG A 346 21.94 -7.14 8.17
C ARG A 346 21.89 -8.08 6.96
N ARG A 347 22.65 -9.18 6.98
CA ARG A 347 22.73 -10.14 5.87
C ARG A 347 22.59 -11.56 6.41
N GLU A 348 21.35 -11.96 6.71
CA GLU A 348 21.05 -13.28 7.28
C GLU A 348 21.65 -14.42 6.44
N TRP A 349 21.66 -14.28 5.12
CA TRP A 349 22.21 -15.28 4.20
C TRP A 349 23.75 -15.44 4.26
N LYS A 350 24.46 -14.56 4.98
CA LYS A 350 25.90 -14.69 5.28
C LYS A 350 26.15 -15.13 6.72
N GLU A 351 25.12 -15.15 7.56
CA GLU A 351 25.21 -15.64 8.93
C GLU A 351 25.32 -17.18 8.93
N PRO A 352 25.91 -17.78 9.99
CA PRO A 352 25.97 -19.23 10.11
C PRO A 352 24.57 -19.85 10.01
N VAL A 353 24.46 -20.98 9.30
CA VAL A 353 23.19 -21.69 9.11
C VAL A 353 22.61 -22.05 10.47
N THR A 354 21.49 -21.42 10.82
CA THR A 354 20.69 -21.80 11.99
C THR A 354 20.08 -23.18 11.77
N ASP A 355 20.07 -24.00 12.82
CA ASP A 355 19.40 -25.29 12.80
C ASP A 355 17.92 -25.09 12.44
N LEU A 356 17.42 -25.88 11.49
CA LEU A 356 16.03 -25.83 11.02
C LEU A 356 15.12 -26.77 11.82
N SER A 357 15.64 -27.37 12.90
CA SER A 357 14.89 -28.25 13.80
C SER A 357 13.66 -27.57 14.44
N ASP A 358 13.67 -26.24 14.56
CA ASP A 358 12.54 -25.45 15.08
C ASP A 358 11.33 -25.41 14.13
N ILE A 359 11.52 -25.71 12.84
CA ILE A 359 10.42 -25.79 11.87
C ILE A 359 9.76 -27.16 12.01
N GLU A 360 8.58 -27.24 12.63
CA GLU A 360 7.85 -28.51 12.81
C GLU A 360 7.44 -29.18 11.48
N ASP A 361 7.04 -28.36 10.51
CA ASP A 361 6.50 -28.81 9.23
C ASP A 361 7.62 -29.30 8.31
N GLU A 362 7.58 -30.59 7.97
CA GLU A 362 8.62 -31.24 7.15
C GLU A 362 8.74 -30.63 5.76
N ASP A 363 7.62 -30.27 5.14
CA ASP A 363 7.61 -29.72 3.78
C ASP A 363 8.14 -28.29 3.77
N VAL A 364 7.76 -27.49 4.78
CA VAL A 364 8.33 -26.16 4.97
C VAL A 364 9.83 -26.23 5.31
N ARG A 365 10.26 -27.22 6.10
CA ARG A 365 11.69 -27.40 6.42
C ARG A 365 12.53 -27.72 5.18
N LYS A 366 12.05 -28.64 4.34
CA LYS A 366 12.69 -28.95 3.04
C LYS A 366 12.69 -27.75 2.10
N SER A 367 11.58 -27.00 2.08
CA SER A 367 11.44 -25.75 1.33
C SER A 367 12.48 -24.71 1.73
N GLU A 368 12.65 -24.51 3.05
CA GLU A 368 13.62 -23.57 3.60
C GLU A 368 15.07 -24.01 3.32
N GLN A 369 15.36 -25.31 3.46
CA GLN A 369 16.67 -25.83 3.11
C GLN A 369 17.00 -25.56 1.63
N LYS A 370 16.06 -25.85 0.73
CA LYS A 370 16.24 -25.64 -0.71
C LYS A 370 16.44 -24.16 -1.06
N LEU A 371 15.67 -23.27 -0.45
CA LEU A 371 15.84 -21.83 -0.59
C LEU A 371 17.25 -21.38 -0.21
N ARG A 372 17.75 -21.82 0.95
CA ARG A 372 19.11 -21.50 1.43
C ARG A 372 20.19 -22.01 0.47
N GLU A 373 20.02 -23.21 -0.09
CA GLU A 373 20.91 -23.75 -1.12
C GLU A 373 20.96 -22.86 -2.38
N VAL A 374 19.79 -22.42 -2.88
CA VAL A 374 19.69 -21.54 -4.05
C VAL A 374 20.34 -20.19 -3.80
N VAL A 375 20.06 -19.56 -2.64
CA VAL A 375 20.67 -18.27 -2.26
C VAL A 375 22.20 -18.40 -2.10
N ALA A 376 22.68 -19.51 -1.53
CA ALA A 376 24.11 -19.76 -1.40
C ALA A 376 24.80 -19.94 -2.77
N GLN A 377 24.13 -20.60 -3.73
CA GLN A 377 24.65 -20.78 -5.10
C GLN A 377 24.74 -19.46 -5.87
N LEU A 378 23.80 -18.54 -5.66
CA LEU A 378 23.83 -17.21 -6.28
C LEU A 378 25.07 -16.39 -5.86
N ASN A 379 25.51 -16.55 -4.61
CA ASN A 379 26.72 -15.93 -4.06
C ASN A 379 26.88 -14.42 -4.37
N ARG A 380 25.78 -13.67 -4.29
CA ARG A 380 25.76 -12.20 -4.44
C ARG A 380 24.74 -11.59 -3.50
N ASP A 381 24.89 -10.30 -3.19
CA ASP A 381 23.84 -9.54 -2.50
C ASP A 381 22.61 -9.37 -3.43
N PRO A 382 21.40 -9.17 -2.86
CA PRO A 382 20.21 -8.95 -3.66
C PRO A 382 20.32 -7.63 -4.44
N THR A 383 19.78 -7.64 -5.65
CA THR A 383 19.62 -6.52 -6.57
C THR A 383 18.16 -6.11 -6.72
N GLY A 384 17.23 -6.95 -6.30
CA GLY A 384 15.81 -6.63 -6.15
C GLY A 384 15.30 -6.88 -4.72
N MET A 385 14.16 -6.27 -4.41
CA MET A 385 13.47 -6.48 -3.15
C MET A 385 11.94 -6.44 -3.33
N LEU A 386 11.26 -7.25 -2.55
CA LEU A 386 9.82 -7.22 -2.35
C LEU A 386 9.47 -6.30 -1.16
N ILE A 387 8.45 -5.47 -1.34
CA ILE A 387 7.97 -4.48 -0.37
C ILE A 387 6.45 -4.56 -0.22
N ASP A 388 5.92 -3.78 0.72
CA ASP A 388 4.48 -3.55 0.95
C ASP A 388 3.70 -4.81 1.38
N PHE A 389 3.76 -5.08 2.69
CA PHE A 389 3.14 -6.27 3.28
C PHE A 389 1.75 -5.99 3.90
N ASN A 390 1.13 -4.87 3.53
CA ASN A 390 -0.17 -4.44 4.05
C ASN A 390 -1.31 -5.45 3.81
N LEU A 391 -1.23 -6.21 2.71
CA LEU A 391 -2.21 -7.23 2.34
C LEU A 391 -1.77 -8.64 2.72
N CYS A 392 -0.63 -8.81 3.40
CA CYS A 392 -0.17 -10.14 3.81
C CYS A 392 -1.16 -10.83 4.75
N VAL A 393 -1.29 -12.15 4.62
CA VAL A 393 -2.07 -13.00 5.53
C VAL A 393 -1.24 -14.18 5.99
N GLN A 394 -1.54 -14.64 7.20
CA GLN A 394 -0.93 -15.86 7.73
C GLN A 394 -1.58 -17.11 7.11
N HIS A 395 -0.78 -18.13 6.86
CA HIS A 395 -1.21 -19.46 6.45
C HIS A 395 -0.67 -20.51 7.41
N SER A 396 -1.47 -21.54 7.68
CA SER A 396 -1.04 -22.71 8.43
C SER A 396 -0.47 -23.73 7.43
N GLY A 397 0.84 -23.92 7.44
CA GLY A 397 1.54 -24.90 6.58
C GLY A 397 0.94 -26.32 6.60
N LYS A 398 0.15 -26.67 7.63
CA LYS A 398 -0.53 -27.95 7.84
C LYS A 398 -1.82 -28.19 7.02
N THR A 399 -2.19 -27.37 6.05
CA THR A 399 -3.38 -27.66 5.23
C THR A 399 -2.99 -28.03 3.81
N PRO A 400 -3.28 -29.28 3.37
CA PRO A 400 -3.25 -29.63 1.96
C PRO A 400 -4.08 -28.63 1.16
N VAL A 401 -3.67 -28.42 -0.08
CA VAL A 401 -4.42 -27.71 -1.13
C VAL A 401 -5.72 -28.47 -1.41
N GLU A 402 -6.67 -28.50 -0.47
CA GLU A 402 -8.05 -28.84 -0.80
C GLU A 402 -8.70 -27.56 -1.35
N SER A 403 -8.61 -27.39 -2.67
CA SER A 403 -9.38 -26.42 -3.44
C SER A 403 -10.86 -26.81 -3.49
N LYS A 404 -11.48 -27.14 -2.36
CA LYS A 404 -12.96 -27.22 -2.27
C LYS A 404 -13.52 -25.81 -2.15
N SER A 405 -13.20 -24.96 -3.11
CA SER A 405 -14.05 -23.81 -3.40
C SER A 405 -15.14 -24.34 -4.32
N GLU A 406 -16.37 -24.43 -3.83
CA GLU A 406 -17.59 -24.62 -4.65
C GLU A 406 -17.83 -23.37 -5.54
N ILE A 407 -16.84 -23.03 -6.36
CA ILE A 407 -16.90 -21.95 -7.32
C ILE A 407 -17.26 -22.56 -8.67
N GLU A 408 -18.21 -21.92 -9.33
CA GLU A 408 -18.81 -22.23 -10.64
C GLU A 408 -17.82 -22.31 -11.82
N PHE A 409 -16.52 -22.51 -11.59
CA PHE A 409 -15.53 -22.77 -12.64
C PHE A 409 -15.71 -24.16 -13.29
N HIS A 410 -16.23 -25.14 -12.56
CA HIS A 410 -16.56 -26.46 -13.13
C HIS A 410 -17.67 -26.38 -14.19
N GLY A 411 -18.56 -25.38 -14.10
CA GLY A 411 -19.55 -25.09 -15.16
C GLY A 411 -18.91 -24.42 -16.39
N PHE A 412 -17.88 -23.60 -16.20
CA PHE A 412 -17.15 -22.94 -17.29
C PHE A 412 -16.32 -23.93 -18.13
N ARG A 413 -15.68 -24.92 -17.50
CA ARG A 413 -14.97 -26.04 -18.16
C ARG A 413 -15.90 -26.87 -19.05
N LYS A 414 -17.08 -27.23 -18.55
CA LYS A 414 -18.12 -27.95 -19.33
C LYS A 414 -18.63 -27.13 -20.51
N GLY A 415 -18.90 -25.83 -20.31
CA GLY A 415 -19.42 -24.96 -21.37
C GLY A 415 -18.46 -24.72 -22.54
N MET A 416 -17.15 -24.79 -22.35
CA MET A 416 -16.16 -24.69 -23.44
C MET A 416 -16.08 -25.96 -24.30
N SER A 417 -16.31 -27.14 -23.70
CA SER A 417 -16.41 -28.42 -24.41
C SER A 417 -17.73 -28.52 -25.19
N GLU A 418 -18.84 -28.05 -24.61
CA GLU A 418 -20.18 -28.10 -25.22
C GLU A 418 -20.41 -27.04 -26.32
N MET A 419 -19.56 -26.02 -26.44
CA MET A 419 -19.63 -25.02 -27.53
C MET A 419 -19.04 -25.51 -28.87
N PHE A 420 -18.50 -26.73 -28.92
CA PHE A 420 -17.99 -27.36 -30.15
C PHE A 420 -18.95 -28.38 -30.78
N ASP A 421 -20.24 -28.36 -30.41
CA ASP A 421 -21.29 -29.12 -31.10
C ASP A 421 -22.07 -28.21 -32.09
N PRO A 422 -22.12 -28.48 -33.42
CA PRO A 422 -22.61 -27.54 -34.41
C PRO A 422 -24.13 -27.29 -34.44
N ALA A 423 -24.91 -27.76 -33.47
CA ALA A 423 -26.36 -27.70 -33.53
C ALA A 423 -27.02 -27.49 -32.15
N GLY A 424 -27.63 -26.32 -31.90
CA GLY A 424 -28.53 -26.20 -30.74
C GLY A 424 -28.92 -24.79 -30.29
N GLN A 425 -30.11 -24.36 -30.74
CA GLN A 425 -30.91 -23.18 -30.41
C GLN A 425 -30.75 -22.51 -29.02
N ARG A 426 -30.57 -21.17 -29.03
CA ARG A 426 -30.64 -20.27 -27.85
C ARG A 426 -32.09 -20.03 -27.41
N LYS A 427 -32.41 -20.25 -26.12
CA LYS A 427 -33.61 -19.70 -25.46
C LYS A 427 -33.24 -18.54 -24.53
N ARG A 428 -33.91 -17.40 -24.71
CA ARG A 428 -33.84 -16.20 -23.85
C ARG A 428 -34.79 -16.37 -22.65
N GLN A 429 -34.31 -16.07 -21.44
CA GLN A 429 -35.18 -15.79 -20.29
C GLN A 429 -34.91 -14.38 -19.76
N ARG A 430 -35.99 -13.69 -19.38
CA ARG A 430 -36.00 -12.35 -18.76
C ARG A 430 -35.89 -12.50 -17.23
N PRO A 431 -35.27 -11.55 -16.50
CA PRO A 431 -35.32 -11.52 -15.04
C PRO A 431 -36.66 -10.93 -14.55
N ASP A 432 -37.18 -11.51 -13.48
CA ASP A 432 -38.42 -11.13 -12.80
C ASP A 432 -38.12 -10.07 -11.73
N THR A 433 -38.79 -8.92 -11.82
CA THR A 433 -38.61 -7.76 -10.93
C THR A 433 -39.80 -7.62 -10.00
N THR A 434 -39.77 -8.28 -8.84
CA THR A 434 -40.62 -7.90 -7.69
C THR A 434 -40.14 -8.59 -6.41
N LYS A 435 -39.49 -7.83 -5.51
CA LYS A 435 -39.60 -8.05 -4.06
C LYS A 435 -39.63 -6.69 -3.36
N SER A 436 -40.79 -6.36 -2.81
CA SER A 436 -41.08 -5.18 -2.00
C SER A 436 -40.50 -5.32 -0.59
N TYR A 437 -39.90 -4.26 -0.06
CA TYR A 437 -39.50 -4.19 1.35
C TYR A 437 -40.64 -3.60 2.18
N ALA A 438 -41.02 -4.31 3.25
CA ALA A 438 -41.99 -3.88 4.24
C ALA A 438 -41.30 -3.09 5.36
N TYR A 439 -41.97 -2.03 5.82
CA TYR A 439 -41.57 -1.11 6.87
C TYR A 439 -41.56 -1.82 8.25
N ARG A 440 -40.49 -1.64 9.05
CA ARG A 440 -40.37 -2.23 10.40
C ARG A 440 -40.49 -1.12 11.46
N ASP A 441 -41.27 -1.41 12.49
CA ASP A 441 -41.72 -0.52 13.57
C ASP A 441 -40.57 -0.13 14.55
N THR A 442 -40.57 1.12 15.02
CA THR A 442 -39.44 1.83 15.67
C THR A 442 -39.40 1.72 17.20
N SER A 443 -39.97 0.66 17.79
CA SER A 443 -40.07 0.51 19.26
C SER A 443 -39.23 -0.62 19.85
N GLU A 444 -38.39 -1.31 19.06
CA GLU A 444 -37.52 -2.38 19.57
C GLU A 444 -36.08 -1.88 19.84
N PRO A 445 -35.46 -2.28 20.97
CA PRO A 445 -34.06 -1.97 21.23
C PRO A 445 -33.14 -2.65 20.19
N PRO A 446 -31.93 -2.10 19.93
CA PRO A 446 -31.04 -2.63 18.91
C PRO A 446 -30.66 -4.08 19.25
N PRO A 447 -30.56 -4.99 18.26
CA PRO A 447 -30.07 -6.33 18.50
C PRO A 447 -28.64 -6.28 19.06
N GLU A 448 -28.38 -7.12 20.07
CA GLU A 448 -27.04 -7.33 20.61
C GLU A 448 -26.11 -7.82 19.48
N CYS A 449 -24.90 -7.27 19.48
CA CYS A 449 -23.91 -7.39 18.43
C CYS A 449 -23.38 -8.84 18.35
N GLU A 450 -23.91 -9.66 17.44
CA GLU A 450 -23.17 -10.81 16.95
C GLU A 450 -22.00 -10.29 16.10
N ASP A 451 -20.78 -10.64 16.49
CA ASP A 451 -19.56 -10.34 15.74
C ASP A 451 -19.60 -11.06 14.38
N GLU A 452 -20.20 -10.44 13.36
CA GLU A 452 -20.02 -10.88 11.98
C GLU A 452 -18.53 -10.73 11.62
N VAL A 453 -17.83 -11.87 11.63
CA VAL A 453 -16.42 -11.97 11.21
C VAL A 453 -16.31 -11.38 9.79
N PRO A 454 -15.50 -10.33 9.56
CA PRO A 454 -15.33 -9.75 8.24
C PRO A 454 -14.86 -10.84 7.26
N VAL A 455 -15.65 -11.06 6.20
CA VAL A 455 -15.25 -11.97 5.12
C VAL A 455 -14.05 -11.34 4.41
N ILE A 456 -12.85 -11.86 4.66
CA ILE A 456 -11.60 -11.38 4.05
C ILE A 456 -11.78 -11.33 2.52
N GLU A 457 -11.70 -10.13 1.95
CA GLU A 457 -11.85 -9.92 0.52
C GLU A 457 -10.56 -10.32 -0.21
N PHE A 458 -10.58 -11.47 -0.88
CA PHE A 458 -9.46 -12.02 -1.67
C PHE A 458 -9.23 -11.32 -3.02
N ARG A 459 -10.08 -10.34 -3.38
CA ARG A 459 -9.93 -9.49 -4.58
C ARG A 459 -9.24 -8.16 -4.27
N THR A 460 -8.57 -8.09 -3.13
CA THR A 460 -7.71 -6.97 -2.72
C THR A 460 -6.34 -7.12 -3.38
N GLY A 461 -5.78 -6.01 -3.88
CA GLY A 461 -4.50 -5.98 -4.60
C GLY A 461 -4.58 -5.41 -6.02
N THR A 462 -3.49 -5.52 -6.76
CA THR A 462 -3.30 -4.84 -8.05
C THR A 462 -3.84 -5.70 -9.21
N ARG A 463 -5.10 -5.43 -9.61
CA ARG A 463 -5.92 -6.26 -10.53
C ARG A 463 -5.22 -6.80 -11.79
N PRO A 464 -4.41 -6.01 -12.53
CA PRO A 464 -3.73 -6.52 -13.74
C PRO A 464 -2.77 -7.68 -13.46
N PHE A 465 -2.26 -7.81 -12.23
CA PHE A 465 -1.29 -8.84 -11.85
C PHE A 465 -1.94 -10.04 -11.17
N MET A 466 -3.10 -9.88 -10.53
CA MET A 466 -3.84 -10.98 -9.87
C MET A 466 -4.01 -12.22 -10.77
N SER A 467 -3.95 -13.42 -10.17
CA SER A 467 -4.21 -14.67 -10.87
C SER A 467 -5.59 -14.69 -11.54
N ALA A 468 -5.73 -15.48 -12.60
CA ALA A 468 -7.03 -15.65 -13.24
C ALA A 468 -8.08 -16.29 -12.30
N ALA A 469 -7.67 -17.13 -11.37
CA ALA A 469 -8.55 -17.73 -10.37
C ALA A 469 -9.07 -16.68 -9.37
N VAL A 470 -8.18 -15.83 -8.84
CA VAL A 470 -8.56 -14.72 -7.95
C VAL A 470 -9.50 -13.73 -8.64
N LEU A 471 -9.22 -13.34 -9.89
CA LEU A 471 -10.11 -12.44 -10.65
C LEU A 471 -11.47 -13.08 -10.99
N GLY A 472 -11.47 -14.38 -11.25
CA GLY A 472 -12.65 -15.14 -11.68
C GLY A 472 -13.54 -15.65 -10.54
N SER A 473 -13.06 -15.63 -9.30
CA SER A 473 -13.79 -15.92 -8.05
C SER A 473 -15.14 -15.19 -8.00
N THR A 474 -16.06 -15.55 -7.09
CA THR A 474 -17.35 -14.84 -6.96
C THR A 474 -17.31 -13.93 -5.75
N PHE A 475 -17.71 -12.66 -5.91
CA PHE A 475 -17.80 -11.70 -4.80
C PHE A 475 -18.68 -12.26 -3.67
N GLY A 476 -18.19 -12.18 -2.43
CA GLY A 476 -18.88 -12.70 -1.24
C GLY A 476 -18.83 -14.22 -1.06
N LYS A 477 -18.27 -15.00 -1.99
CA LYS A 477 -18.00 -16.43 -1.78
C LYS A 477 -16.56 -16.62 -1.29
N PRO A 478 -16.29 -17.43 -0.26
CA PRO A 478 -14.93 -17.63 0.23
C PRO A 478 -14.05 -18.24 -0.88
N TYR A 479 -12.95 -17.55 -1.19
CA TYR A 479 -11.85 -18.06 -1.99
C TYR A 479 -10.57 -18.03 -1.15
N ARG A 480 -9.83 -19.14 -1.16
CA ARG A 480 -8.57 -19.25 -0.42
C ARG A 480 -7.42 -18.93 -1.37
N HIS A 481 -6.87 -17.72 -1.23
CA HIS A 481 -5.65 -17.32 -1.93
C HIS A 481 -4.51 -18.25 -1.55
N SER A 482 -3.81 -18.76 -2.55
CA SER A 482 -2.72 -19.71 -2.42
C SER A 482 -1.39 -19.09 -2.82
N TYR A 483 -0.27 -19.72 -2.46
CA TYR A 483 1.03 -19.29 -2.94
C TYR A 483 1.15 -19.36 -4.48
N LEU A 484 0.40 -20.27 -5.13
CA LEU A 484 0.35 -20.35 -6.59
C LEU A 484 -0.28 -19.10 -7.22
N ASP A 485 -1.19 -18.42 -6.53
CA ASP A 485 -1.78 -17.17 -7.02
C ASP A 485 -0.77 -16.02 -7.01
N ASP A 486 0.07 -15.93 -5.98
CA ASP A 486 1.18 -14.96 -5.92
C ASP A 486 2.26 -15.29 -6.96
N LEU A 487 2.58 -16.58 -7.15
CA LEU A 487 3.50 -17.04 -8.18
C LEU A 487 2.97 -16.74 -9.60
N GLU A 488 1.68 -16.92 -9.87
CA GLU A 488 1.06 -16.53 -11.14
C GLU A 488 1.12 -15.01 -11.33
N SER A 489 1.07 -14.24 -10.24
CA SER A 489 1.21 -12.78 -10.30
C SER A 489 2.60 -12.33 -10.74
N PHE A 490 3.67 -13.05 -10.37
CA PHE A 490 5.01 -12.82 -10.94
C PHE A 490 5.07 -13.05 -12.46
N PHE A 491 4.36 -14.06 -12.97
CA PHE A 491 4.25 -14.29 -14.41
C PHE A 491 3.54 -13.11 -15.11
N TRP A 492 2.40 -12.65 -14.56
CA TRP A 492 1.69 -11.49 -15.09
C TRP A 492 2.50 -10.20 -14.98
N LEU A 493 3.32 -10.04 -13.95
CA LEU A 493 4.26 -8.94 -13.80
C LEU A 493 5.25 -8.89 -14.97
N ILE A 494 5.90 -10.02 -15.26
CA ILE A 494 6.86 -10.12 -16.37
C ILE A 494 6.14 -9.85 -17.70
N TYR A 495 4.96 -10.44 -17.92
CA TYR A 495 4.19 -10.24 -19.15
C TYR A 495 3.76 -8.79 -19.34
N MET A 496 3.17 -8.16 -18.32
CA MET A 496 2.78 -6.76 -18.34
C MET A 496 3.98 -5.84 -18.58
N SER A 497 5.14 -6.17 -18.02
CA SER A 497 6.36 -5.39 -18.26
C SER A 497 6.77 -5.37 -19.75
N VAL A 498 6.45 -6.42 -20.51
CA VAL A 498 6.71 -6.49 -21.96
C VAL A 498 5.62 -5.75 -22.74
N VAL A 499 4.36 -5.92 -22.35
CA VAL A 499 3.21 -5.27 -23.00
C VAL A 499 3.28 -3.75 -22.86
N CYS A 500 3.62 -3.25 -21.67
CA CYS A 500 3.67 -1.82 -21.35
C CYS A 500 4.97 -1.13 -21.79
N HIS A 501 6.00 -1.88 -22.18
CA HIS A 501 7.29 -1.30 -22.56
C HIS A 501 7.25 -0.62 -23.93
N THR A 502 7.89 0.53 -24.02
CA THR A 502 8.06 1.27 -25.28
C THR A 502 9.51 1.69 -25.42
N ASP A 503 10.06 1.60 -26.63
CA ASP A 503 11.45 1.97 -26.89
C ASP A 503 11.58 3.47 -27.13
N GLY A 504 12.35 4.14 -26.29
CA GLY A 504 12.51 5.59 -26.34
C GLY A 504 11.17 6.31 -26.17
N ASP A 505 10.93 7.34 -26.98
CA ASP A 505 9.69 8.14 -26.92
C ASP A 505 8.54 7.57 -27.79
N ARG A 506 8.65 6.31 -28.22
CA ARG A 506 7.59 5.66 -29.00
C ARG A 506 6.34 5.48 -28.14
N ARG A 507 5.17 5.61 -28.75
CA ARG A 507 3.90 5.26 -28.11
C ARG A 507 3.61 3.77 -28.28
N ALA A 508 2.92 3.18 -27.31
CA ALA A 508 2.44 1.81 -27.40
C ALA A 508 1.64 1.60 -28.69
N ASN A 509 1.90 0.51 -29.40
CA ASN A 509 1.24 0.18 -30.64
C ASN A 509 -0.19 -0.34 -30.41
N MET A 510 -0.94 -0.62 -31.48
CA MET A 510 -2.34 -1.07 -31.38
C MET A 510 -2.48 -2.37 -30.59
N HIS A 511 -1.57 -3.33 -30.80
CA HIS A 511 -1.59 -4.62 -30.12
C HIS A 511 -1.28 -4.48 -28.63
N GLN A 512 -0.29 -3.67 -28.26
CA GLN A 512 0.03 -3.39 -26.86
C GLN A 512 -1.14 -2.72 -26.13
N ARG A 513 -1.80 -1.73 -26.74
CA ARG A 513 -2.96 -1.06 -26.13
C ARG A 513 -4.14 -2.01 -25.98
N GLN A 514 -4.37 -2.87 -26.97
CA GLN A 514 -5.44 -3.85 -26.93
C GLN A 514 -5.20 -4.87 -25.79
N GLU A 515 -3.99 -5.41 -25.69
CA GLU A 515 -3.59 -6.35 -24.63
C GLU A 515 -3.70 -5.72 -23.24
N SER A 516 -3.12 -4.52 -23.07
CA SER A 516 -3.24 -3.75 -21.83
C SER A 516 -4.71 -3.53 -21.46
N SER A 517 -5.57 -3.17 -22.42
CA SER A 517 -7.00 -2.95 -22.17
C SER A 517 -7.74 -4.21 -21.72
N PHE A 518 -7.30 -5.40 -22.11
CA PHE A 518 -7.91 -6.65 -21.64
C PHE A 518 -7.46 -7.01 -20.22
N LEU A 519 -6.18 -6.78 -19.89
CA LEU A 519 -5.62 -7.08 -18.57
C LEU A 519 -6.06 -6.08 -17.50
N THR A 520 -6.24 -4.82 -17.88
CA THR A 520 -6.73 -3.75 -16.99
C THR A 520 -8.25 -3.57 -17.06
N ASN A 521 -9.00 -4.58 -17.57
CA ASN A 521 -10.44 -4.46 -17.73
C ASN A 521 -11.11 -4.24 -16.36
N PRO A 522 -11.99 -3.23 -16.19
CA PRO A 522 -12.67 -2.99 -14.92
C PRO A 522 -13.59 -4.17 -14.53
N ASP A 523 -14.07 -4.95 -15.50
CA ASP A 523 -14.80 -6.19 -15.28
C ASP A 523 -13.82 -7.35 -15.04
N MET A 524 -13.59 -7.66 -13.76
CA MET A 524 -12.67 -8.71 -13.31
C MET A 524 -12.94 -10.07 -13.97
N LYS A 525 -14.22 -10.42 -14.23
CA LYS A 525 -14.56 -11.70 -14.87
C LYS A 525 -14.10 -11.76 -16.31
N LYS A 526 -14.11 -10.63 -17.02
CA LYS A 526 -13.57 -10.55 -18.39
C LYS A 526 -12.04 -10.66 -18.39
N ALA A 527 -11.37 -9.97 -17.46
CA ALA A 527 -9.92 -10.08 -17.30
C ALA A 527 -9.51 -11.52 -16.96
N ALA A 528 -10.21 -12.17 -16.02
CA ALA A 528 -10.01 -13.57 -15.66
C ALA A 528 -10.15 -14.50 -16.88
N LYS A 529 -11.22 -14.34 -17.66
CA LYS A 529 -11.45 -15.13 -18.87
C LYS A 529 -10.36 -14.94 -19.91
N PHE A 530 -9.87 -13.70 -20.07
CA PHE A 530 -8.78 -13.41 -21.00
C PHE A 530 -7.49 -14.11 -20.58
N LYS A 531 -7.08 -13.97 -19.32
CA LYS A 531 -5.91 -14.62 -18.74
C LYS A 531 -5.98 -16.15 -18.83
N ALA A 532 -7.13 -16.73 -18.46
CA ALA A 532 -7.41 -18.16 -18.60
C ALA A 532 -7.20 -18.66 -20.03
N GLN A 533 -7.74 -17.95 -21.03
CA GLN A 533 -7.60 -18.30 -22.43
C GLN A 533 -6.18 -18.17 -22.97
N MET A 534 -5.36 -17.31 -22.36
CA MET A 534 -3.95 -17.21 -22.72
C MET A 534 -3.19 -18.44 -22.26
N VAL A 535 -3.28 -18.76 -20.96
CA VAL A 535 -2.57 -19.89 -20.34
C VAL A 535 -3.01 -21.23 -20.94
N ASP A 536 -4.30 -21.42 -21.19
CA ASP A 536 -4.86 -22.67 -21.75
C ASP A 536 -4.41 -22.96 -23.19
N ARG A 537 -4.33 -21.93 -24.05
CA ARG A 537 -4.07 -22.11 -25.49
C ARG A 537 -2.59 -22.24 -25.86
N GLY A 538 -1.67 -21.84 -25.00
CA GLY A 538 -0.22 -22.08 -25.12
C GLY A 538 0.55 -21.38 -26.25
N ASP A 539 -0.09 -21.03 -27.37
CA ASP A 539 0.57 -20.45 -28.56
C ASP A 539 0.35 -18.93 -28.68
N ARG A 540 -0.47 -18.34 -27.80
CA ARG A 540 -0.86 -16.92 -27.90
C ARG A 540 0.26 -15.98 -27.49
N ILE A 541 1.05 -16.32 -26.47
CA ILE A 541 2.15 -15.46 -26.04
C ILE A 541 3.22 -15.44 -27.13
N PHE A 542 3.66 -16.61 -27.60
CA PHE A 542 4.67 -16.71 -28.67
C PHE A 542 4.29 -15.93 -29.93
N SER A 543 3.05 -16.11 -30.44
CA SER A 543 2.58 -15.44 -31.66
C SER A 543 2.21 -13.95 -31.47
N GLY A 544 2.04 -13.52 -30.21
CA GLY A 544 1.67 -12.17 -29.83
C GLY A 544 2.88 -11.25 -29.60
N LEU A 545 3.94 -11.74 -28.96
CA LEU A 545 5.10 -10.93 -28.56
C LEU A 545 5.75 -10.18 -29.73
N ASP A 546 5.94 -10.85 -30.88
CA ASP A 546 6.56 -10.22 -32.06
C ASP A 546 5.73 -9.05 -32.61
N ARG A 547 4.42 -8.99 -32.31
CA ARG A 547 3.54 -7.90 -32.74
C ARG A 547 3.67 -6.65 -31.87
N TYR A 548 4.36 -6.71 -30.74
CA TYR A 548 4.55 -5.56 -29.86
C TYR A 548 5.68 -4.65 -30.34
N ASP A 549 6.55 -5.11 -31.24
CA ASP A 549 7.61 -4.32 -31.87
C ASP A 549 8.41 -3.48 -30.85
N ASN A 550 8.85 -4.13 -29.77
CA ASN A 550 9.63 -3.50 -28.72
C ASN A 550 10.79 -4.38 -28.23
N SER A 551 11.83 -3.76 -27.68
CA SER A 551 13.08 -4.44 -27.31
C SER A 551 12.87 -5.54 -26.28
N ARG A 552 11.99 -5.37 -25.29
CA ARG A 552 11.65 -6.41 -24.30
C ARG A 552 10.95 -7.59 -24.94
N ALA A 553 10.03 -7.36 -25.87
CA ALA A 553 9.33 -8.42 -26.58
C ALA A 553 10.26 -9.23 -27.49
N THR A 554 11.27 -8.58 -28.11
CA THR A 554 12.28 -9.26 -28.92
C THR A 554 13.39 -9.94 -28.12
N SER A 555 13.53 -9.61 -26.84
CA SER A 555 14.58 -10.15 -25.96
C SER A 555 14.40 -11.64 -25.72
N TYR A 556 15.43 -12.42 -26.01
CA TYR A 556 15.47 -13.86 -25.76
C TYR A 556 15.15 -14.20 -24.29
N VAL A 557 15.73 -13.46 -23.35
CA VAL A 557 15.50 -13.61 -21.89
C VAL A 557 14.01 -13.54 -21.53
N PHE A 558 13.28 -12.52 -22.01
CA PHE A 558 11.85 -12.37 -21.72
C PHE A 558 11.03 -13.46 -22.40
N LYS A 559 11.33 -13.76 -23.66
CA LYS A 559 10.63 -14.81 -24.42
C LYS A 559 10.76 -16.17 -23.74
N GLN A 560 11.98 -16.57 -23.37
CA GLN A 560 12.24 -17.87 -22.75
C GLN A 560 11.50 -18.00 -21.42
N VAL A 561 11.66 -17.02 -20.52
CA VAL A 561 10.99 -17.02 -19.21
C VAL A 561 9.46 -17.08 -19.35
N LEU A 562 8.88 -16.27 -20.23
CA LEU A 562 7.43 -16.27 -20.42
C LEU A 562 6.91 -17.60 -20.97
N LEU A 563 7.62 -18.25 -21.89
CA LEU A 563 7.23 -19.54 -22.45
C LEU A 563 7.31 -20.67 -21.41
N GLU A 564 8.38 -20.71 -20.62
CA GLU A 564 8.55 -21.73 -19.59
C GLU A 564 7.55 -21.56 -18.43
N LEU A 565 7.26 -20.31 -18.04
CA LEU A 565 6.23 -20.04 -17.04
C LEU A 565 4.81 -20.29 -17.57
N GLU A 566 4.53 -19.98 -18.83
CA GLU A 566 3.24 -20.31 -19.47
C GLU A 566 3.00 -21.83 -19.46
N ASP A 567 4.01 -22.63 -19.84
CA ASP A 567 3.91 -24.09 -19.78
C ASP A 567 3.69 -24.59 -18.34
N PHE A 568 4.42 -24.02 -17.38
CA PHE A 568 4.25 -24.35 -15.96
C PHE A 568 2.81 -24.08 -15.50
N PHE A 569 2.29 -22.87 -15.68
CA PHE A 569 0.94 -22.52 -15.21
C PHE A 569 -0.16 -23.24 -15.99
N ARG A 570 0.06 -23.56 -17.28
CA ARG A 570 -0.83 -24.42 -18.05
C ARG A 570 -0.93 -25.82 -17.43
N ASN A 571 0.20 -26.39 -17.02
CA ASN A 571 0.22 -27.70 -16.34
C ASN A 571 -0.44 -27.66 -14.96
N VAL A 572 -0.23 -26.58 -14.20
CA VAL A 572 -0.92 -26.34 -12.92
C VAL A 572 -2.44 -26.26 -13.13
N TRP A 573 -2.89 -25.59 -14.18
CA TRP A 573 -4.31 -25.44 -14.50
C TRP A 573 -4.98 -26.72 -15.00
N ASN A 574 -4.26 -27.55 -15.75
CA ASN A 574 -4.79 -28.75 -16.39
C ASN A 574 -4.94 -29.94 -15.44
N LYS A 575 -4.23 -29.96 -14.31
CA LYS A 575 -4.37 -31.01 -13.29
C LYS A 575 -5.45 -30.60 -12.29
N GLU A 576 -6.50 -31.42 -12.13
CA GLU A 576 -7.62 -31.14 -11.21
C GLU A 576 -7.21 -31.06 -9.73
N ASP A 577 -6.01 -31.53 -9.40
CA ASP A 577 -5.22 -31.16 -8.23
C ASP A 577 -3.76 -31.49 -8.59
N PRO A 578 -2.87 -30.51 -8.84
CA PRO A 578 -1.52 -30.83 -9.27
C PRO A 578 -0.72 -31.56 -8.19
N GLY A 579 -1.15 -31.58 -6.92
CA GLY A 579 -0.40 -32.15 -5.80
C GLY A 579 1.00 -31.55 -5.64
N MET A 580 1.23 -30.38 -6.25
CA MET A 580 2.54 -29.76 -6.33
C MET A 580 2.89 -29.21 -4.96
N THR A 581 4.02 -29.65 -4.44
CA THR A 581 4.54 -29.15 -3.17
C THR A 581 5.07 -27.72 -3.38
N PRO A 582 5.05 -26.87 -2.34
CA PRO A 582 5.66 -25.54 -2.42
C PRO A 582 7.11 -25.60 -2.91
N VAL A 583 7.88 -26.60 -2.44
CA VAL A 583 9.28 -26.84 -2.85
C VAL A 583 9.38 -26.97 -4.37
N GLU A 584 8.53 -27.78 -4.99
CA GLU A 584 8.54 -28.01 -6.44
C GLU A 584 8.16 -26.75 -7.22
N ALA A 585 7.11 -26.04 -6.78
CA ALA A 585 6.63 -24.84 -7.46
C ALA A 585 7.68 -23.70 -7.41
N PHE A 586 8.20 -23.40 -6.22
CA PHE A 586 9.22 -22.36 -6.05
C PHE A 586 10.53 -22.72 -6.75
N THR A 587 10.98 -23.98 -6.66
CA THR A 587 12.19 -24.44 -7.37
C THR A 587 12.01 -24.28 -8.88
N LYS A 588 10.86 -24.69 -9.43
CA LYS A 588 10.63 -24.58 -10.88
C LYS A 588 10.68 -23.14 -11.37
N ILE A 589 10.07 -22.20 -10.65
CA ILE A 589 10.08 -20.78 -11.04
C ILE A 589 11.47 -20.16 -10.87
N THR A 590 12.16 -20.48 -9.77
CA THR A 590 13.52 -19.96 -9.54
C THR A 590 14.52 -20.50 -10.55
N ASP A 591 14.44 -21.78 -10.94
CA ASP A 591 15.28 -22.37 -12.00
C ASP A 591 15.07 -21.66 -13.34
N VAL A 592 13.81 -21.41 -13.75
CA VAL A 592 13.48 -20.68 -14.99
C VAL A 592 14.10 -19.29 -14.99
N LEU A 593 14.04 -18.58 -13.86
CA LEU A 593 14.60 -17.24 -13.73
C LEU A 593 16.13 -17.26 -13.65
N LEU A 594 16.72 -18.26 -12.98
CA LEU A 594 18.17 -18.46 -12.89
C LEU A 594 18.79 -18.71 -14.26
N ASP A 595 18.22 -19.64 -15.04
CA ASP A 595 18.68 -19.95 -16.40
C ASP A 595 18.64 -18.74 -17.33
N ALA A 596 17.73 -17.80 -17.08
CA ALA A 596 17.59 -16.57 -17.85
C ALA A 596 18.61 -15.47 -17.47
N VAL A 597 19.21 -15.54 -16.27
CA VAL A 597 20.17 -14.54 -15.75
C VAL A 597 21.62 -15.01 -15.68
N LEU A 598 21.86 -16.32 -15.81
CA LEU A 598 23.18 -16.90 -16.07
C LEU A 598 23.64 -16.55 -17.50
#